data_AF-A0A1F8DVA8-F1
#
_entry.id   AF-A0A1F8DVA8-F1
#
_cell.length_a   1.000
_cell.length_b   1.000
_cell.length_c   1.000
_cell.angle_alpha   90.00
_cell.angle_beta   90.00
_cell.angle_gamma   90.00
#
_symmetry.space_group_name_H-M   'P 1'
#
loop_
_entity.id
_entity.type
_entity.pdbx_description
1 polymer ?
#
loop_
_entity_poly.entity_id
_entity_poly.type
_entity_poly.pdbx_seq_one_letter_code
_entity_poly.pdbx_strand_id
1 'polypeptide(L)'
;MTQKNTITSLLVILVLITTISYFMIGDGFGICTEGAIKNRGCLSLLNDISEPIFYSSISLLLVVASLFFVRREVFIAWAKFAAVAFPLMLGILLYTYNDAPMRSGFGLSGLISNEQFATAILPSLFFLVSLIIIIVKSKKK
;
A
#
# COMPACT_ATOMS: atom_id res chain seq x y z
N MET A 1 24.17 -5.79 9.60
CA MET A 1 23.46 -4.99 8.59
C MET A 1 23.13 -3.63 9.20
N THR A 2 23.55 -2.52 8.58
CA THR A 2 23.30 -1.16 9.10
C THR A 2 21.86 -0.73 8.75
N GLN A 3 21.21 0.06 9.63
CA GLN A 3 19.84 0.57 9.43
C GLN A 3 19.65 1.18 8.04
N LYS A 4 20.63 1.97 7.58
CA LYS A 4 20.60 2.61 6.27
C LYS A 4 20.55 1.58 5.14
N ASN A 5 21.35 0.51 5.20
CA ASN A 5 21.33 -0.53 4.17
C ASN A 5 19.98 -1.27 4.12
N THR A 6 19.34 -1.50 5.28
CA THR A 6 18.00 -2.10 5.33
C THR A 6 16.95 -1.17 4.72
N ILE A 7 16.98 0.12 5.06
CA ILE A 7 16.05 1.11 4.49
C ILE A 7 16.27 1.25 2.98
N THR A 8 17.51 1.32 2.51
CA THR A 8 17.82 1.37 1.07
C THR A 8 17.32 0.13 0.35
N SER A 9 17.53 -1.07 0.90
CA SER A 9 17.00 -2.30 0.31
C SER A 9 15.47 -2.29 0.24
N LEU A 10 14.79 -1.82 1.29
CA LEU A 10 13.33 -1.70 1.31
C LEU A 10 12.85 -0.68 0.27
N LEU A 11 13.52 0.46 0.13
CA LEU A 11 13.18 1.47 -0.88
C LEU A 11 13.30 0.91 -2.30
N VAL A 12 14.39 0.19 -2.60
CA VAL A 12 14.58 -0.41 -3.93
C VAL A 12 13.46 -1.42 -4.22
N ILE A 13 13.15 -2.29 -3.26
CA ILE A 13 12.06 -3.27 -3.40
C ILE A 13 10.71 -2.56 -3.60
N LEU A 14 10.43 -1.51 -2.83
CA LEU A 14 9.17 -0.76 -2.96
C LEU A 14 9.06 -0.04 -4.29
N VAL A 15 10.13 0.61 -4.75
CA VAL A 15 10.15 1.25 -6.08
C VAL A 15 9.88 0.22 -7.17
N LEU A 16 10.47 -0.97 -7.08
CA LEU A 16 10.20 -2.06 -8.03
C LEU A 16 8.74 -2.50 -7.98
N ILE A 17 8.17 -2.70 -6.79
CA ILE A 17 6.76 -3.08 -6.63
C ILE A 17 5.84 -1.99 -7.19
N THR A 18 6.04 -0.72 -6.81
CA THR A 18 5.21 0.40 -7.27
C THR A 18 5.30 0.58 -8.77
N THR A 19 6.48 0.44 -9.37
CA THR A 19 6.65 0.53 -10.84
C THR A 19 5.96 -0.62 -11.55
N ILE A 20 6.14 -1.87 -11.08
CA ILE A 20 5.44 -3.04 -11.65
C ILE A 20 3.93 -2.85 -11.55
N SER A 21 3.40 -2.46 -10.38
CA SER A 21 1.96 -2.22 -10.19
C SER A 21 1.46 -1.09 -11.08
N TYR A 22 2.22 -0.01 -11.25
CA TYR A 22 1.86 1.09 -12.17
C TYR A 22 1.74 0.63 -13.62
N PHE A 23 2.67 -0.22 -14.09
CA PHE A 23 2.59 -0.81 -15.42
C PHE A 23 1.39 -1.75 -15.61
N MET A 24 0.88 -2.32 -14.53
CA MET A 24 -0.28 -3.23 -14.56
C MET A 24 -1.62 -2.48 -14.57
N ILE A 25 -1.76 -1.35 -13.86
CA ILE A 25 -3.01 -0.57 -13.74
C ILE A 25 -3.42 0.10 -15.05
N GLY A 26 -2.44 0.54 -15.84
CA GLY A 26 -2.60 0.79 -17.27
C GLY A 26 -3.74 1.69 -17.77
N ASP A 27 -3.60 3.00 -17.59
CA ASP A 27 -4.43 4.02 -18.30
C ASP A 27 -3.62 4.95 -19.24
N GLY A 28 -2.40 4.58 -19.62
CA GLY A 28 -1.63 5.36 -20.61
C GLY A 28 -0.37 4.71 -21.20
N PHE A 29 0.36 3.90 -20.41
CA PHE A 29 1.54 3.13 -20.85
C PHE A 29 1.50 1.66 -20.40
N GLY A 30 0.41 1.22 -19.77
CA GLY A 30 0.29 -0.13 -19.24
C GLY A 30 -0.06 -1.18 -20.29
N ILE A 31 0.37 -2.41 -20.02
CA ILE A 31 0.22 -3.57 -20.91
C ILE A 31 -1.25 -4.03 -20.98
N CYS A 32 -2.10 -3.54 -20.07
CA CYS A 32 -3.52 -3.86 -19.92
C CYS A 32 -4.45 -2.71 -20.34
N THR A 33 -4.10 -1.96 -21.39
CA THR A 33 -5.00 -0.94 -21.95
C THR A 33 -6.16 -1.57 -22.73
N GLU A 34 -7.37 -1.01 -22.59
CA GLU A 34 -8.64 -1.47 -23.18
C GLU A 34 -8.68 -1.59 -24.72
N GLY A 35 -7.59 -1.30 -25.43
CA GLY A 35 -7.54 -1.28 -26.90
C GLY A 35 -6.56 -2.25 -27.58
N ALA A 36 -5.50 -2.73 -26.91
CA ALA A 36 -4.36 -3.32 -27.64
C ALA A 36 -4.21 -4.85 -27.53
N ILE A 37 -4.74 -5.51 -26.50
CA ILE A 37 -4.59 -6.97 -26.32
C ILE A 37 -5.85 -7.57 -25.70
N LYS A 38 -6.98 -7.45 -26.40
CA LYS A 38 -8.29 -7.89 -25.89
C LYS A 38 -8.45 -9.41 -25.68
N ASN A 39 -7.40 -10.25 -25.77
CA ASN A 39 -7.64 -11.71 -25.76
C ASN A 39 -6.53 -12.69 -25.32
N ARG A 40 -5.36 -12.30 -24.78
CA ARG A 40 -4.36 -13.34 -24.40
C ARG A 40 -3.52 -13.20 -23.13
N GLY A 41 -3.56 -12.11 -22.36
CA GLY A 41 -2.58 -11.99 -21.27
C GLY A 41 -2.91 -11.15 -20.04
N CYS A 42 -3.90 -10.26 -20.08
CA CYS A 42 -4.28 -9.57 -18.85
C CYS A 42 -5.23 -10.50 -18.06
N LEU A 43 -4.67 -11.29 -17.14
CA LEU A 43 -5.47 -12.00 -16.15
C LEU A 43 -6.26 -10.92 -15.39
N SER A 44 -7.59 -10.93 -15.45
CA SER A 44 -8.48 -10.01 -14.71
C SER A 44 -8.02 -9.83 -13.25
N LEU A 45 -7.64 -10.95 -12.61
CA LEU A 45 -7.06 -11.01 -11.26
C LEU A 45 -5.85 -10.11 -11.02
N LEU A 46 -4.97 -9.95 -12.00
CA LEU A 46 -3.80 -9.07 -11.88
C LEU A 46 -4.20 -7.60 -11.94
N ASN A 47 -5.18 -7.26 -12.78
CA ASN A 47 -5.68 -5.89 -12.86
C ASN A 47 -6.36 -5.51 -11.53
N ASP A 48 -7.23 -6.40 -11.04
CA ASP A 48 -8.01 -6.23 -9.81
C ASP A 48 -7.11 -6.07 -8.57
N ILE A 49 -6.00 -6.81 -8.48
CA ILE A 49 -5.10 -6.72 -7.32
C ILE A 49 -4.05 -5.60 -7.47
N SER A 50 -3.75 -5.17 -8.70
CA SER A 50 -2.66 -4.21 -8.95
C SER A 50 -2.94 -2.81 -8.39
N GLU A 51 -4.17 -2.33 -8.53
CA GLU A 51 -4.59 -1.02 -8.07
C GLU A 51 -4.44 -0.83 -6.55
N PRO A 52 -5.02 -1.70 -5.70
CA PRO A 52 -4.91 -1.51 -4.26
C PRO A 52 -3.48 -1.77 -3.74
N ILE A 53 -2.70 -2.64 -4.39
CA ILE A 53 -1.27 -2.81 -4.09
C ILE A 53 -0.49 -1.52 -4.41
N PHE A 54 -0.78 -0.87 -5.53
CA PHE A 54 -0.10 0.35 -5.93
C PHE A 54 -0.29 1.47 -4.89
N TYR A 55 -1.53 1.76 -4.50
CA TYR A 55 -1.80 2.78 -3.48
C TYR A 55 -1.14 2.45 -2.13
N SER A 56 -1.20 1.18 -1.72
CA SER A 56 -0.52 0.72 -0.49
C SER A 56 0.99 0.87 -0.57
N SER A 57 1.59 0.57 -1.72
CA SER A 57 3.02 0.68 -1.96
C SER A 57 3.51 2.12 -1.94
N ILE A 58 2.73 3.08 -2.48
CA ILE A 58 3.04 4.51 -2.43
C ILE A 58 3.06 5.00 -1.00
N SER A 59 2.03 4.68 -0.21
CA SER A 59 1.98 5.05 1.21
C SER A 59 3.19 4.49 1.97
N LEU A 60 3.57 3.23 1.73
CA LEU A 60 4.73 2.64 2.36
C LEU A 60 6.04 3.31 1.90
N LEU A 61 6.16 3.64 0.63
CA LEU A 61 7.33 4.28 0.04
C LEU A 61 7.59 5.64 0.69
N LEU A 62 6.55 6.47 0.87
CA LEU A 62 6.65 7.76 1.55
C LEU A 62 7.10 7.61 3.01
N VAL A 63 6.55 6.63 3.72
CA VAL A 63 6.94 6.34 5.10
C VAL A 63 8.40 5.88 5.17
N VAL A 64 8.80 4.92 4.35
CA VAL A 64 10.17 4.39 4.35
C VAL A 64 11.18 5.46 3.94
N ALA A 65 10.84 6.35 3.00
CA ALA A 65 11.67 7.50 2.66
C ALA A 65 11.88 8.43 3.86
N SER A 66 10.83 8.71 4.63
CA SER A 66 10.96 9.54 5.84
C SER A 66 11.82 8.90 6.93
N LEU A 67 11.84 7.55 7.01
CA LEU A 67 12.65 6.82 7.98
C LEU A 67 14.17 6.91 7.72
N PHE A 68 14.59 7.33 6.53
CA PHE A 68 16.00 7.53 6.22
C PHE A 68 16.64 8.63 7.10
N PHE A 69 15.83 9.59 7.55
CA PHE A 69 16.27 10.75 8.31
C PHE A 69 16.13 10.59 9.83
N VAL A 70 15.65 9.44 10.32
CA VAL A 70 15.38 9.24 11.75
C VAL A 70 16.35 8.27 12.42
N ARG A 71 16.47 8.40 13.74
CA ARG A 71 17.33 7.54 14.56
C ARG A 71 16.84 6.09 14.58
N ARG A 72 17.73 5.16 14.92
CA ARG A 72 17.48 3.70 14.89
C ARG A 72 16.32 3.28 15.79
N GLU A 73 16.16 3.95 16.92
CA GLU A 73 15.11 3.66 17.90
C GLU A 73 13.72 3.94 17.32
N VAL A 74 13.59 5.02 16.55
CA VAL A 74 12.36 5.41 15.85
C VAL A 74 12.04 4.38 14.76
N PHE A 75 13.05 3.98 13.99
CA PHE A 75 12.90 2.94 12.97
C PHE A 75 12.42 1.62 13.57
N ILE A 76 13.01 1.16 14.69
CA ILE A 76 12.59 -0.09 15.35
C ILE A 76 11.16 0.02 15.87
N ALA A 77 10.78 1.15 16.46
CA ALA A 77 9.42 1.36 16.96
C ALA A 77 8.40 1.32 15.82
N TRP A 78 8.69 1.99 14.70
CA TRP A 78 7.85 1.92 13.50
C TRP A 78 7.83 0.52 12.90
N ALA A 79 8.97 -0.17 12.80
CA ALA A 79 9.05 -1.51 12.21
C ALA A 79 8.22 -2.53 13.00
N LYS A 80 8.18 -2.43 14.34
CA LYS A 80 7.31 -3.27 15.18
C LYS A 80 5.82 -3.05 14.89
N PHE A 81 5.43 -1.80 14.66
CA PHE A 81 4.06 -1.47 14.25
C PHE A 81 3.78 -2.02 12.85
N ALA A 82 4.65 -1.71 11.88
CA ALA A 82 4.49 -2.13 10.49
C ALA A 82 4.45 -3.65 10.33
N ALA A 83 5.21 -4.41 11.14
CA ALA A 83 5.22 -5.86 11.10
C ALA A 83 3.84 -6.51 11.36
N VAL A 84 2.96 -5.82 12.10
CA VAL A 84 1.59 -6.29 12.38
C VAL A 84 0.57 -5.54 11.52
N ALA A 85 0.70 -4.23 11.44
CA ALA A 85 -0.28 -3.37 10.77
C ALA A 85 -0.26 -3.53 9.25
N PHE A 86 0.91 -3.77 8.63
CA PHE A 86 0.99 -3.90 7.17
C PHE A 86 0.37 -5.21 6.66
N PRO A 87 0.68 -6.41 7.22
CA PRO A 87 -0.02 -7.64 6.83
C PRO A 87 -1.53 -7.58 7.09
N LEU A 88 -1.94 -6.94 8.19
CA LEU A 88 -3.35 -6.75 8.51
C LEU A 88 -4.05 -5.84 7.50
N MET A 89 -3.42 -4.72 7.12
CA MET A 89 -3.90 -3.83 6.07
C MET A 89 -4.02 -4.58 4.74
N LEU A 90 -2.99 -5.33 4.35
CA LEU A 90 -2.97 -6.08 3.09
C LEU A 90 -4.03 -7.20 3.08
N GLY A 91 -4.25 -7.87 4.22
CA GLY A 91 -5.30 -8.87 4.38
C GLY A 91 -6.72 -8.29 4.26
N ILE A 92 -6.98 -7.15 4.91
CA ILE A 92 -8.26 -6.43 4.78
C ILE A 92 -8.47 -6.01 3.34
N LEU A 93 -7.44 -5.43 2.71
CA LEU A 93 -7.47 -4.96 1.34
C LEU A 93 -7.81 -6.08 0.34
N LEU A 94 -7.14 -7.23 0.46
CA LEU A 94 -7.44 -8.40 -0.39
C LEU A 94 -8.84 -8.96 -0.13
N TYR A 95 -9.30 -8.95 1.11
CA TYR A 95 -10.65 -9.39 1.48
C TYR A 95 -11.72 -8.48 0.87
N THR A 96 -11.61 -7.16 1.10
CA THR A 96 -12.62 -6.18 0.67
C THR A 96 -12.66 -6.00 -0.85
N TYR A 97 -11.54 -6.17 -1.53
CA TYR A 97 -11.49 -6.05 -2.99
C TYR A 97 -12.03 -7.30 -3.70
N ASN A 98 -11.95 -8.48 -3.07
CA ASN A 98 -12.45 -9.74 -3.63
C ASN A 98 -13.93 -10.04 -3.27
N ASP A 99 -14.50 -9.33 -2.30
CA ASP A 99 -15.92 -9.46 -1.96
C ASP A 99 -16.78 -8.71 -2.99
N ALA A 100 -17.55 -9.46 -3.79
CA ALA A 100 -18.63 -8.91 -4.61
C ALA A 100 -19.57 -8.07 -3.73
N PRO A 101 -20.13 -6.95 -4.23
CA PRO A 101 -20.85 -5.99 -3.40
C PRO A 101 -22.13 -6.61 -2.80
N MET A 102 -22.00 -7.27 -1.65
CA MET A 102 -23.12 -7.65 -0.82
C MET A 102 -23.65 -6.38 -0.18
N ARG A 103 -24.76 -5.89 -0.74
CA ARG A 103 -25.55 -4.71 -0.34
C ARG A 103 -26.13 -4.76 1.10
N SER A 104 -25.58 -5.56 2.01
CA SER A 104 -26.12 -5.72 3.35
C SER A 104 -25.02 -5.83 4.39
N GLY A 105 -24.46 -4.69 4.79
CA GLY A 105 -23.49 -4.59 5.89
C GLY A 105 -23.79 -3.37 6.76
N PHE A 106 -23.80 -3.56 8.07
CA PHE A 106 -24.08 -2.54 9.09
C PHE A 106 -22.86 -1.61 9.25
N GLY A 107 -22.98 -0.32 8.90
CA GLY A 107 -21.88 0.67 8.97
C GLY A 107 -21.83 1.61 7.75
N LEU A 108 -20.67 2.22 7.48
CA LEU A 108 -20.38 3.08 6.30
C LEU A 108 -20.60 2.39 4.93
N SER A 109 -21.03 1.13 4.90
CA SER A 109 -21.30 0.30 3.70
C SER A 109 -22.33 0.87 2.72
N GLY A 110 -23.01 1.98 3.04
CA GLY A 110 -23.86 2.73 2.10
C GLY A 110 -23.25 4.03 1.57
N LEU A 111 -22.14 4.49 2.13
CA LEU A 111 -21.52 5.80 1.85
C LEU A 111 -20.20 5.71 1.08
N ILE A 112 -19.49 4.58 1.17
CA ILE A 112 -18.15 4.40 0.60
C ILE A 112 -18.10 3.01 -0.05
N SER A 113 -17.60 2.92 -1.29
CA SER A 113 -17.42 1.62 -1.94
C SER A 113 -16.28 0.83 -1.29
N ASN A 114 -16.38 -0.51 -1.28
CA ASN A 114 -15.32 -1.38 -0.75
C ASN A 114 -13.96 -1.10 -1.42
N GLU A 115 -13.99 -0.79 -2.72
CA GLU A 115 -12.82 -0.36 -3.50
C GLU A 115 -12.20 0.93 -2.94
N GLN A 116 -12.99 2.00 -2.74
CA GLN A 116 -12.50 3.26 -2.18
C GLN A 116 -11.94 3.10 -0.77
N PHE A 117 -12.55 2.24 0.04
CA PHE A 117 -12.04 1.92 1.36
C PHE A 117 -10.66 1.25 1.27
N ALA A 118 -10.50 0.28 0.37
CA ALA A 118 -9.28 -0.49 0.17
C ALA A 118 -8.15 0.32 -0.49
N THR A 119 -8.45 1.19 -1.45
CA THR A 119 -7.45 1.92 -2.26
C THR A 119 -7.10 3.29 -1.66
N ALA A 120 -8.03 3.99 -1.02
CA ALA A 120 -7.80 5.35 -0.53
C ALA A 120 -7.73 5.43 1.00
N ILE A 121 -8.70 4.85 1.70
CA ILE A 121 -8.86 5.09 3.15
C ILE A 121 -7.85 4.29 3.95
N LEU A 122 -7.73 2.99 3.68
CA LEU A 122 -6.88 2.09 4.46
C LEU A 122 -5.38 2.41 4.30
N PRO A 123 -4.84 2.68 3.09
CA PRO A 123 -3.45 3.11 2.93
C PRO A 123 -3.17 4.47 3.58
N SER A 124 -4.11 5.42 3.46
CA SER A 124 -4.00 6.74 4.09
C SER A 124 -3.98 6.66 5.62
N LEU A 125 -4.81 5.80 6.22
CA LEU A 125 -4.81 5.56 7.66
C LEU A 125 -3.46 4.97 8.12
N PHE A 126 -2.94 3.97 7.40
CA PHE A 126 -1.63 3.41 7.71
C PHE A 126 -0.51 4.46 7.62
N PHE A 127 -0.56 5.31 6.59
CA PHE A 127 0.37 6.42 6.42
C PHE A 127 0.30 7.40 7.60
N LEU A 128 -0.90 7.84 7.98
CA LEU A 128 -1.09 8.79 9.09
C LEU A 128 -0.59 8.21 10.41
N VAL A 129 -0.94 6.97 10.73
CA VAL A 129 -0.48 6.31 11.97
C VAL A 129 1.04 6.14 11.97
N SER A 130 1.62 5.74 10.83
CA SER A 130 3.08 5.65 10.66
C SER A 130 3.76 6.99 10.93
N LEU A 131 3.23 8.06 10.35
CA LEU A 131 3.75 9.41 10.50
C LEU A 131 3.64 9.90 11.95
N ILE A 132 2.53 9.64 12.63
CA ILE A 132 2.35 9.95 14.07
C ILE A 132 3.41 9.23 14.90
N ILE A 133 3.64 7.94 14.67
CA ILE A 133 4.66 7.16 15.40
C ILE A 133 6.04 7.78 15.18
N ILE A 134 6.38 8.10 13.93
CA ILE A 134 7.66 8.71 13.58
C ILE A 134 7.84 10.05 14.29
N ILE A 135 6.86 10.96 14.25
CA ILE A 135 6.92 12.27 14.90
C ILE A 135 7.04 12.12 16.42
N VAL A 136 6.17 11.34 17.05
CA VAL A 136 6.11 11.21 18.52
C VAL A 136 7.40 10.58 19.05
N LYS A 137 7.92 9.54 18.38
CA LYS A 137 9.16 8.88 18.77
C LYS A 137 10.39 9.71 18.45
N SER A 138 10.37 10.51 17.38
CA SER A 138 11.47 11.43 17.07
C SER A 138 11.60 12.55 18.11
N LYS A 139 10.47 13.05 18.64
CA LYS A 139 10.41 14.09 19.68
C LYS A 139 10.83 13.61 21.08
N LYS A 140 10.63 12.33 21.41
CA LYS A 140 11.17 11.75 22.65
C LYS A 140 12.69 11.64 22.50
N LYS A 141 13.42 12.53 23.17
CA LYS A 141 14.89 12.57 23.17
C LYS A 141 15.45 11.25 23.66
#